data_AF-A0A2S3U4R1-F1
#
_entry.id   AF-A0A2S3U4R1-F1
#
_cell.length_a   1.000
_cell.length_b   1.000
_cell.length_c   1.000
_cell.angle_alpha   90.00
_cell.angle_beta   90.00
_cell.angle_gamma   90.00
#
_symmetry.space_group_name_H-M   'P 1'
#
loop_
_entity.id
_entity.type
_entity.pdbx_description
1 polymer ?
#
loop_
_entity_poly.entity_id
_entity_poly.type
_entity_poly.pdbx_seq_one_letter_code
_entity_poly.pdbx_strand_id
1 'polypeptide(L)' 'MLMIMTIYGTVKMFTRMIVYCGIGGLVLIVRHHNRKKRRNEMDEGTKRIMRNTPKDENGKYPWEK' A
#
# COMPACT_ATOMS: atom_id res chain seq x y z
N MET A 1 3.22 -13.56 45.64
CA MET A 1 4.26 -14.01 44.69
C MET A 1 3.66 -14.47 43.35
N LEU A 2 2.72 -15.43 43.35
CA LEU A 2 2.01 -15.90 42.12
C LEU A 2 1.27 -14.79 41.36
N MET A 3 0.52 -13.93 42.06
CA MET A 3 -0.24 -12.82 41.44
C MET A 3 0.66 -11.78 40.74
N ILE A 4 1.86 -11.54 41.27
CA ILE A 4 2.80 -10.55 40.70
C ILE A 4 3.43 -11.10 39.41
N MET A 5 3.73 -12.41 39.38
CA MET A 5 4.25 -13.07 38.18
C MET A 5 3.22 -13.14 37.04
N THR A 6 1.94 -13.38 37.35
CA THR A 6 0.89 -13.38 36.33
C THR A 6 0.64 -11.99 35.75
N ILE A 7 0.66 -10.94 36.58
CA ILE A 7 0.56 -9.55 36.09
C ILE A 7 1.73 -9.22 35.15
N TYR A 8 2.96 -9.57 35.52
CA TYR A 8 4.14 -9.35 34.66
C TYR A 8 4.04 -10.10 33.32
N GLY A 9 3.58 -11.35 33.34
CA GLY A 9 3.35 -12.15 32.13
C GLY A 9 2.30 -11.52 31.21
N THR A 10 1.17 -11.11 31.77
CA THR A 10 0.08 -10.47 31.04
C THR A 10 0.49 -9.14 30.43
N VAL A 11 1.19 -8.28 31.19
CA VAL A 11 1.69 -6.99 30.68
C VAL A 11 2.68 -7.23 29.54
N LYS A 12 3.63 -8.15 29.69
CA LYS A 12 4.60 -8.48 28.63
C LYS A 12 3.95 -8.94 27.33
N MET A 13 2.91 -9.78 27.42
CA MET A 13 2.17 -10.25 26.25
C MET A 13 1.32 -9.14 25.62
N PHE A 14 0.69 -8.31 26.45
CA PHE A 14 -0.09 -7.17 25.99
C PHE A 14 0.77 -6.14 25.25
N THR A 15 1.95 -5.80 25.79
CA THR A 15 2.91 -4.90 25.13
C THR A 15 3.34 -5.46 23.78
N ARG A 16 3.65 -6.76 23.68
CA ARG A 16 3.98 -7.41 22.40
C ARG A 16 2.82 -7.31 21.41
N MET A 17 1.59 -7.55 21.85
CA MET A 17 0.41 -7.44 20.99
C MET A 17 0.23 -6.03 20.44
N ILE A 18 0.35 -5.00 21.29
CA ILE A 18 0.27 -3.60 20.86
C ILE A 18 1.33 -3.28 19.83
N VAL A 19 2.57 -3.75 20.02
CA VAL A 19 3.65 -3.51 19.05
C VAL A 19 3.31 -4.14 17.70
N TYR A 20 2.83 -5.38 17.66
CA TYR A 20 2.43 -6.03 16.41
C TYR A 20 1.23 -5.35 15.75
N CYS A 21 0.20 -5.01 16.52
CA CYS A 21 -0.96 -4.27 16.02
C CYS A 21 -0.57 -2.87 15.53
N GLY A 22 0.37 -2.20 16.20
CA GLY A 22 0.89 -0.90 15.81
C GLY A 22 1.65 -0.97 14.49
N ILE A 23 2.57 -1.93 14.34
CA ILE A 23 3.31 -2.13 13.08
C ILE A 23 2.35 -2.49 11.94
N GLY A 24 1.45 -3.46 12.16
CA GLY A 24 0.48 -3.88 11.15
C GLY A 24 -0.47 -2.74 10.76
N GLY A 25 -0.99 -2.00 11.73
CA GLY A 25 -1.84 -0.84 11.50
C GLY A 25 -1.13 0.26 10.72
N LEU A 26 0.13 0.56 11.06
CA LEU A 26 0.93 1.56 10.38
C LEU A 26 1.16 1.21 8.91
N VAL A 27 1.45 -0.07 8.61
CA VAL A 27 1.56 -0.55 7.22
C VAL A 27 0.25 -0.36 6.46
N LEU A 28 -0.90 -0.63 7.08
CA LEU A 28 -2.21 -0.43 6.45
C LEU A 28 -2.51 1.05 6.20
N ILE A 29 -2.18 1.93 7.14
CA ILE A 29 -2.35 3.38 7.00
C ILE A 29 -1.48 3.90 5.85
N VAL A 30 -0.19 3.54 5.82
CA VAL A 30 0.72 3.93 4.74
C VAL A 30 0.22 3.39 3.40
N ARG A 31 -0.23 2.13 3.35
CA ARG A 31 -0.82 1.53 2.14
C ARG A 31 -2.06 2.28 1.68
N HIS A 32 -2.94 2.69 2.61
CA HIS A 32 -4.14 3.43 2.29
C HIS A 32 -3.81 4.83 1.77
N HIS A 33 -2.88 5.53 2.42
CA HIS A 33 -2.45 6.87 2.02
C HIS A 33 -1.80 6.85 0.62
N ASN A 34 -0.96 5.85 0.36
CA ASN A 34 -0.25 5.72 -0.92
C ASN A 34 -1.13 5.20 -2.07
N ARG A 35 -2.37 4.73 -1.83
CA ARG A 35 -3.26 4.25 -2.90
C ARG A 35 -3.60 5.35 -3.90
N LYS A 36 -3.86 6.58 -3.43
CA LYS A 36 -4.20 7.69 -4.34
C LYS A 36 -3.00 8.11 -5.19
N LYS A 37 -1.82 8.25 -4.57
CA LYS A 37 -0.58 8.59 -5.26
C LYS A 37 -0.20 7.56 -6.33
N ARG A 38 -0.25 6.26 -6.00
CA ARG A 38 0.04 5.18 -6.98
C ARG A 38 -0.90 5.16 -8.18
N ARG A 39 -2.18 5.47 -7.99
CA ARG A 39 -3.13 5.54 -9.13
C ARG A 39 -2.74 6.67 -10.07
N ASN A 40 -2.44 7.86 -9.53
CA ASN A 40 -2.04 9.00 -10.35
C ASN A 40 -0.73 8.73 -11.11
N GLU A 41 0.26 8.12 -10.46
CA GLU A 41 1.53 7.74 -11.12
C GLU A 41 1.31 6.71 -12.23
N MET A 42 0.41 5.74 -12.03
CA MET A 42 0.04 4.77 -13.07
C MET A 42 -0.68 5.43 -14.25
N ASP A 43 -1.60 6.36 -13.99
CA ASP A 43 -2.31 7.09 -15.04
C ASP A 43 -1.36 7.99 -15.84
N GLU A 44 -0.45 8.70 -15.16
CA GLU A 44 0.57 9.51 -15.82
C GLU A 44 1.56 8.66 -16.64
N GLY A 45 1.98 7.51 -16.11
CA GLY A 45 2.79 6.54 -16.84
C GLY A 45 2.07 6.04 -18.08
N THR A 46 0.80 5.68 -17.94
CA THR A 46 -0.05 5.23 -19.07
C THR A 46 -0.20 6.33 -20.13
N LYS A 47 -0.48 7.57 -19.71
CA LYS A 47 -0.56 8.73 -20.62
C LYS A 47 0.75 8.98 -21.38
N ARG A 48 1.90 8.84 -20.71
CA ARG A 48 3.23 8.97 -21.35
C ARG A 48 3.44 7.88 -22.38
N ILE A 49 3.11 6.63 -22.05
CA ILE A 49 3.22 5.50 -22.97
C ILE A 49 2.32 5.74 -24.19
N MET A 50 1.03 6.05 -23.97
CA MET A 50 0.09 6.35 -25.06
C MET A 50 0.52 7.52 -25.94
N ARG A 51 1.19 8.53 -25.38
CA ARG A 51 1.74 9.66 -26.15
C ARG A 51 2.93 9.24 -27.02
N ASN A 52 3.75 8.33 -26.53
CA ASN A 52 4.95 7.87 -27.23
C ASN A 52 4.67 6.68 -28.17
N THR A 53 3.52 6.02 -28.03
CA THR A 53 3.10 4.95 -28.95
C THR A 53 2.82 5.55 -30.33
N PRO A 54 3.46 5.05 -31.41
CA PRO A 54 3.18 5.51 -32.76
C PRO A 54 1.72 5.21 -33.12
N LYS A 55 1.03 6.22 -33.65
CA LYS A 55 -0.35 6.13 -34.14
C LYS A 55 -0.36 6.03 -35.66
N ASP A 56 -1.35 5.32 -36.19
CA ASP A 56 -1.65 5.24 -37.62
C ASP A 56 -1.99 6.64 -38.19
N GLU A 57 -1.95 6.81 -39.52
CA GLU A 57 -2.38 8.02 -40.25
C GLU A 57 -3.83 8.43 -39.91
N ASN A 58 -4.68 7.47 -39.53
CA ASN A 58 -6.04 7.72 -39.05
C ASN A 58 -6.14 7.98 -37.53
N GLY A 59 -5.02 8.11 -36.83
CA GLY A 59 -4.96 8.34 -35.38
C GLY A 59 -5.30 7.13 -34.51
N LYS A 60 -5.52 5.95 -35.11
CA LYS A 60 -5.83 4.70 -34.40
C LYS A 60 -4.58 4.07 -33.77
N TYR A 61 -4.79 3.36 -32.67
CA TYR A 61 -3.73 2.58 -32.03
C TYR A 61 -3.46 1.27 -32.80
N PRO A 62 -2.23 0.71 -32.72
CA PRO A 62 -1.84 -0.46 -33.52
C PRO A 62 -2.65 -1.75 -33.24
N TRP A 63 -3.37 -1.83 -32.12
CA TRP A 63 -4.24 -2.96 -31.75
C TRP A 63 -5.73 -2.71 -32.04
N GLU A 64 -6.10 -1.58 -32.63
CA GLU A 64 -7.47 -1.27 -33.09
C GLU A 64 -7.70 -1.70 -34.56
N LYS A 65 -6.79 -2.51 -35.11
CA LYS A 65 -6.87 -3.11 -36.44
C LYS A 65 -7.51 -4.48 -36.39
#